data_AF-A0A553RDX6-F1
#
_entry.id   AF-A0A553RDX6-F1
#
_cell.length_a   1.000
_cell.length_b   1.000
_cell.length_c   1.000
_cell.angle_alpha   90.00
_cell.angle_beta   90.00
_cell.angle_gamma   90.00
#
_symmetry.space_group_name_H-M   'P 1'
#
loop_
_entity.id
_entity.type
_entity.pdbx_description
1 polymer ?
#
loop_
_entity_poly.entity_id
_entity_poly.type
_entity_poly.pdbx_seq_one_letter_code
_entity_poly.pdbx_strand_id
1 'polypeptide(L)'
;MGLAAIEVMQAMKRTWNNAKVRVNGKTRQLQWRDMFDIAVKWRRTADPDQPVLWLDQMPARSLSRGFNNHINLIRGQIINIRYQEYFSSILSFVKDRILVYHGTYNPQGFQEVKQALEKVRKVEDLLPVMKRFNNKTRDGFTVNSKVPSLKDIGKEYDGFTITITGDRENIDALHRTWDAVCNLIMSLIYYFCNLMPLSRGSSVVAYSVVMGALMASGKELFDLEAMTTVTPDRFSKTIKSWMNLKSLPSWYQTLPPVSETFQLTRTMIEVLNTDSSLHCPKKY
;
A
#
# COMPACT_ATOMS: atom_id res chain seq x y z
N MET A 1 -14.00 1.61 10.38
CA MET A 1 -12.88 2.53 10.05
C MET A 1 -13.28 4.00 9.89
N GLY A 2 -14.51 4.37 9.51
CA GLY A 2 -14.89 5.79 9.32
C GLY A 2 -14.58 6.72 10.52
N LEU A 3 -14.89 6.28 11.75
CA LEU A 3 -14.55 7.02 12.98
C LEU A 3 -13.05 7.30 13.13
N ALA A 4 -12.19 6.41 12.63
CA ALA A 4 -10.74 6.62 12.63
C ALA A 4 -10.33 7.77 11.71
N ALA A 5 -10.93 7.86 10.53
CA ALA A 5 -10.68 8.95 9.60
C ALA A 5 -11.18 10.29 10.15
N ILE A 6 -12.33 10.31 10.83
CA ILE A 6 -12.85 11.51 11.51
C ILE A 6 -11.93 11.93 12.68
N GLU A 7 -11.45 10.99 13.50
CA GLU A 7 -10.54 11.32 14.61
C GLU A 7 -9.18 11.81 14.10
N VAL A 8 -8.63 11.23 13.02
CA VAL A 8 -7.41 11.74 12.35
C VAL A 8 -7.65 13.14 11.77
N MET A 9 -8.78 13.38 11.11
CA MET A 9 -9.16 14.71 10.61
C MET A 9 -9.18 15.73 11.75
N GLN A 10 -9.86 15.42 12.85
CA GLN A 10 -9.97 16.29 14.02
C GLN A 10 -8.60 16.53 14.65
N ALA A 11 -7.74 15.51 14.79
CA ALA A 11 -6.38 15.66 15.31
C ALA A 11 -5.50 16.54 14.42
N MET A 12 -5.58 16.40 13.09
CA MET A 12 -4.83 17.23 12.15
C MET A 12 -5.32 18.69 12.13
N LYS A 13 -6.64 18.92 12.06
CA LYS A 13 -7.23 20.27 12.14
C LYS A 13 -6.91 20.95 13.47
N ARG A 14 -6.95 20.20 14.59
CA ARG A 14 -6.48 20.66 15.91
C ARG A 14 -5.01 21.05 15.88
N THR A 15 -4.15 20.31 15.17
CA THR A 15 -2.70 20.57 15.10
C THR A 15 -2.36 21.78 14.22
N TRP A 16 -3.08 22.00 13.12
CA TRP A 16 -2.88 23.20 12.30
C TRP A 16 -3.35 24.48 13.00
N ASN A 17 -4.41 24.40 13.82
CA ASN A 17 -4.87 25.53 14.63
C ASN A 17 -4.02 25.72 15.90
N ASN A 18 -3.60 24.63 16.55
CA ASN A 18 -2.79 24.60 17.76
C ASN A 18 -1.56 23.72 17.52
N ALA A 19 -0.38 24.34 17.34
CA ALA A 19 0.84 23.67 16.91
C ALA A 19 1.47 22.65 17.89
N LYS A 20 0.73 22.10 18.86
CA LYS A 20 1.21 21.06 19.80
C LYS A 20 0.07 20.13 20.23
N VAL A 21 0.39 18.85 20.40
CA VAL A 21 -0.50 17.76 20.84
C VAL A 21 0.06 17.13 22.12
N ARG A 22 -0.82 16.69 23.02
CA ARG A 22 -0.44 16.04 24.28
C ARG A 22 -0.51 14.52 24.14
N VAL A 23 0.65 13.85 24.23
CA VAL A 23 0.79 12.39 24.12
C VAL A 23 1.49 11.88 25.39
N ASN A 24 0.91 10.89 26.06
CA ASN A 24 1.42 10.32 27.33
C ASN A 24 1.80 11.41 28.35
N GLY A 25 0.91 12.39 28.53
CA GLY A 25 1.09 13.53 29.44
C GLY A 25 1.99 14.66 28.94
N LYS A 26 2.86 14.42 27.94
CA LYS A 26 3.82 15.41 27.41
C LYS A 26 3.29 16.13 26.17
N THR A 27 3.50 17.44 26.11
CA THR A 27 3.06 18.29 24.98
C THR A 27 4.19 18.44 23.95
N ARG A 28 3.98 17.94 22.73
CA ARG A 28 4.97 17.98 21.62
C ARG A 28 4.31 18.19 20.27
N GLN A 29 5.10 18.39 19.21
CA GLN A 29 4.59 18.37 17.84
C GLN A 29 3.94 17.02 17.51
N LEU A 30 2.82 17.04 16.78
CA LEU A 30 2.24 15.82 16.19
C LEU A 30 3.27 15.22 15.24
N GLN A 31 3.53 13.93 15.37
CA GLN A 31 4.37 13.15 14.48
C GLN A 31 3.49 12.27 13.60
N TRP A 32 4.04 11.79 12.48
CA TRP A 32 3.32 10.86 11.60
C TRP A 32 2.74 9.68 12.38
N ARG A 33 3.55 9.06 13.27
CA ARG A 33 3.16 7.89 14.06
C ARG A 33 1.92 8.13 14.91
N ASP A 34 1.73 9.33 15.47
CA ASP A 34 0.54 9.64 16.28
C ASP A 34 -0.75 9.56 15.46
N MET A 35 -0.71 10.00 14.18
CA MET A 35 -1.85 9.89 13.27
C MET A 35 -2.16 8.42 12.92
N PHE A 36 -1.13 7.60 12.72
CA PHE A 36 -1.32 6.18 12.46
C PHE A 36 -1.74 5.41 13.72
N ASP A 37 -1.28 5.78 14.91
CA ASP A 37 -1.70 5.16 16.18
C ASP A 37 -3.21 5.36 16.44
N ILE A 38 -3.80 6.51 16.06
CA ILE A 38 -5.26 6.69 16.06
C ILE A 38 -5.95 5.65 15.16
N ALA A 39 -5.46 5.46 13.94
CA ALA A 39 -6.04 4.49 13.00
C ALA A 39 -5.79 3.02 13.41
N VAL A 40 -4.64 2.72 14.03
CA VAL A 40 -4.32 1.40 14.62
C VAL A 40 -5.21 1.11 15.81
N LYS A 41 -5.49 2.09 16.69
CA LYS A 41 -6.44 1.98 17.82
C LYS A 41 -7.79 1.47 17.31
N TRP A 42 -8.39 2.16 16.34
CA TRP A 42 -9.66 1.75 15.75
C TRP A 42 -9.59 0.42 15.00
N ARG A 43 -8.50 0.12 14.29
CA ARG A 43 -8.35 -1.18 13.62
C ARG A 43 -8.28 -2.35 14.61
N ARG A 44 -7.62 -2.18 15.76
CA ARG A 44 -7.59 -3.19 16.84
C ARG A 44 -8.96 -3.39 17.49
N THR A 45 -9.74 -2.32 17.66
CA THR A 45 -11.08 -2.42 18.26
C THR A 45 -12.12 -3.01 17.31
N ALA A 46 -12.01 -2.75 16.00
CA ALA A 46 -12.98 -3.19 15.00
C ALA A 46 -12.88 -4.67 14.59
N ASP A 47 -11.74 -5.31 14.85
CA ASP A 47 -11.51 -6.73 14.62
C ASP A 47 -10.39 -7.17 15.60
N PRO A 48 -10.76 -7.52 16.85
CA PRO A 48 -9.82 -7.82 17.93
C PRO A 48 -9.13 -9.18 17.75
N ASP A 49 -9.74 -10.09 17.00
CA ASP A 49 -9.19 -11.42 16.69
C ASP A 49 -7.95 -11.33 15.78
N GLN A 50 -7.75 -10.19 15.10
CA GLN A 50 -6.56 -9.90 14.30
C GLN A 50 -5.68 -8.81 14.96
N PRO A 51 -4.77 -9.18 15.88
CA PRO A 51 -3.88 -8.23 16.55
C PRO A 51 -2.91 -7.56 15.56
N VAL A 52 -3.14 -6.28 15.30
CA VAL A 52 -2.26 -5.42 14.52
C VAL A 52 -1.13 -4.89 15.41
N LEU A 53 0.10 -5.25 15.11
CA LEU A 53 1.30 -4.89 15.88
C LEU A 53 2.27 -4.08 15.03
N TRP A 54 2.92 -3.10 15.64
CA TRP A 54 4.04 -2.39 15.04
C TRP A 54 5.26 -3.32 14.95
N LEU A 55 5.86 -3.44 13.76
CA LEU A 55 6.99 -4.36 13.54
C LEU A 55 8.24 -3.95 14.33
N ASP A 56 8.46 -2.65 14.53
CA ASP A 56 9.53 -2.12 15.40
C ASP A 56 9.34 -2.43 16.88
N GLN A 57 8.13 -2.86 17.29
CA GLN A 57 7.84 -3.33 18.65
C GLN A 57 7.85 -4.86 18.77
N MET A 58 8.17 -5.60 17.70
CA MET A 58 8.29 -7.05 17.75
C MET A 58 9.66 -7.51 18.31
N PRO A 59 9.72 -8.69 18.96
CA PRO A 59 11.00 -9.28 19.36
C PRO A 59 11.94 -9.48 18.17
N ALA A 60 13.22 -9.10 18.33
CA ALA A 60 14.21 -9.12 17.26
C ALA A 60 14.34 -10.49 16.56
N ARG A 61 14.14 -11.60 17.29
CA ARG A 61 14.16 -12.98 16.76
C ARG A 61 13.05 -13.27 15.74
N SER A 62 11.91 -12.57 15.85
CA SER A 62 10.81 -12.66 14.88
C SER A 62 11.09 -11.80 13.65
N LEU A 63 11.69 -10.62 13.85
CA LEU A 63 12.09 -9.73 12.75
C LEU A 63 13.22 -10.34 11.91
N SER A 64 14.22 -10.96 12.55
CA SER A 64 15.41 -11.54 11.92
C SER A 64 15.12 -12.80 11.08
N ARG A 65 13.94 -13.41 11.22
CA ARG A 65 13.46 -14.49 10.35
C ARG A 65 12.92 -13.99 9.00
N GLY A 66 12.76 -12.68 8.84
CA GLY A 66 12.09 -12.06 7.71
C GLY A 66 10.57 -12.14 7.85
N PHE A 67 9.89 -11.01 7.62
CA PHE A 67 8.43 -10.96 7.53
C PHE A 67 8.03 -10.73 6.08
N ASN A 68 7.76 -11.82 5.36
CA ASN A 68 7.41 -11.77 3.95
C ASN A 68 5.90 -11.59 3.78
N ASN A 69 5.49 -10.49 3.14
CA ASN A 69 4.12 -10.33 2.70
C ASN A 69 3.98 -10.77 1.24
N HIS A 70 3.18 -11.80 0.98
CA HIS A 70 2.94 -12.30 -0.37
C HIS A 70 1.75 -11.57 -1.00
N ILE A 71 2.05 -10.76 -2.01
CA ILE A 71 1.05 -10.07 -2.82
C ILE A 71 0.86 -10.86 -4.11
N ASN A 72 -0.27 -11.54 -4.23
CA ASN A 72 -0.65 -12.16 -5.50
C ASN A 72 -0.98 -11.04 -6.50
N LEU A 73 -0.20 -10.93 -7.56
CA LEU A 73 -0.46 -10.00 -8.68
C LEU A 73 -1.58 -10.54 -9.58
N ILE A 74 -1.56 -11.86 -9.81
CA ILE A 74 -2.56 -12.65 -10.53
C ILE A 74 -2.74 -13.94 -9.72
N ARG A 75 -3.99 -14.39 -9.53
CA ARG A 75 -4.30 -15.70 -8.93
C ARG A 75 -5.51 -16.32 -9.64
N GLY A 76 -5.25 -17.21 -10.60
CA GLY A 76 -6.28 -17.70 -11.51
C GLY A 76 -6.90 -16.52 -12.28
N GLN A 77 -8.23 -16.43 -12.26
CA GLN A 77 -8.98 -15.34 -12.89
C GLN A 77 -8.91 -13.99 -12.14
N ILE A 78 -8.38 -13.96 -10.91
CA ILE A 78 -8.32 -12.74 -10.11
C ILE A 78 -7.02 -12.00 -10.38
N ILE A 79 -7.09 -11.03 -11.28
CA ILE A 79 -6.07 -9.98 -11.39
C ILE A 79 -6.23 -9.04 -10.20
N ASN A 80 -5.13 -8.75 -9.52
CA ASN A 80 -5.10 -7.74 -8.47
C ASN A 80 -5.05 -6.37 -9.16
N ILE A 81 -6.22 -5.84 -9.55
CA ILE A 81 -6.44 -4.65 -10.39
C ILE A 81 -5.53 -3.47 -10.00
N ARG A 82 -5.37 -3.30 -8.68
CA ARG A 82 -4.24 -2.69 -7.96
C ARG A 82 -2.96 -2.55 -8.81
N TYR A 83 -2.30 -3.68 -9.06
CA TYR A 83 -0.93 -3.78 -9.57
C TYR A 83 -0.87 -3.89 -11.10
N GLN A 84 -2.01 -3.78 -11.79
CA GLN A 84 -2.10 -4.01 -13.22
C GLN A 84 -1.26 -3.03 -14.06
N GLU A 85 -1.22 -1.75 -13.70
CA GLU A 85 -0.36 -0.75 -14.39
C GLU A 85 1.15 -1.06 -14.28
N TYR A 86 1.55 -1.92 -13.34
CA TYR A 86 2.95 -2.31 -13.12
C TYR A 86 3.35 -3.50 -13.95
N PHE A 87 2.40 -4.22 -14.54
CA PHE A 87 2.70 -5.43 -15.29
C PHE A 87 3.70 -5.15 -16.40
N SER A 88 3.60 -4.01 -17.10
CA SER A 88 4.61 -3.58 -18.09
C SER A 88 6.00 -3.32 -17.50
N SER A 89 6.08 -2.70 -16.32
CA SER A 89 7.36 -2.41 -15.64
C SER A 89 7.99 -3.67 -15.05
N ILE A 90 7.15 -4.53 -14.45
CA ILE A 90 7.49 -5.85 -13.91
C ILE A 90 7.96 -6.77 -15.03
N LEU A 91 7.28 -6.77 -16.17
CA LEU A 91 7.64 -7.54 -17.36
C LEU A 91 9.01 -7.11 -17.90
N SER A 92 9.27 -5.81 -18.04
CA SER A 92 10.59 -5.29 -18.44
C SER A 92 11.67 -5.74 -17.47
N PHE A 93 11.46 -5.51 -16.17
CA PHE A 93 12.40 -5.91 -15.12
C PHE A 93 12.69 -7.42 -15.12
N VAL A 94 11.66 -8.26 -15.33
CA VAL A 94 11.82 -9.72 -15.44
C VAL A 94 12.64 -10.10 -16.68
N LYS A 95 12.38 -9.48 -17.84
CA LYS A 95 13.18 -9.68 -19.06
C LYS A 95 14.64 -9.32 -18.82
N ASP A 96 14.92 -8.15 -18.25
CA ASP A 96 16.27 -7.66 -17.96
C ASP A 96 17.02 -8.63 -17.04
N ARG A 97 16.35 -9.16 -16.01
CA ARG A 97 16.94 -10.15 -15.10
C ARG A 97 17.20 -11.51 -15.75
N ILE A 98 16.34 -11.96 -16.65
CA ILE A 98 16.57 -13.19 -17.43
C ILE A 98 17.75 -12.99 -18.39
N LEU A 99 17.85 -11.83 -19.05
CA LEU A 99 18.99 -11.49 -19.89
C LEU A 99 20.30 -11.48 -19.09
N VAL A 100 20.32 -10.87 -17.91
CA VAL A 100 21.51 -10.90 -17.02
C VAL A 100 21.89 -12.34 -16.65
N TYR A 101 20.93 -13.17 -16.25
CA TYR A 101 21.18 -14.58 -15.90
C TYR A 101 21.69 -15.41 -17.09
N HIS A 102 21.07 -15.30 -18.26
CA HIS A 102 21.51 -16.05 -19.44
C HIS A 102 22.83 -15.49 -20.01
N GLY A 103 23.09 -14.19 -19.89
CA GLY A 103 24.36 -13.58 -20.27
C GLY A 103 25.55 -14.10 -19.45
N THR A 104 25.35 -14.41 -18.16
CA THR A 104 26.40 -14.97 -17.30
C THR A 104 26.52 -16.49 -17.35
N TYR A 105 25.41 -17.23 -17.53
CA TYR A 105 25.40 -18.70 -17.42
C TYR A 105 25.13 -19.47 -18.73
N ASN A 106 24.70 -18.82 -19.81
CA ASN A 106 24.50 -19.45 -21.13
C ASN A 106 24.77 -18.46 -22.29
N PRO A 107 26.05 -18.10 -22.55
CA PRO A 107 26.39 -17.12 -23.59
C PRO A 107 26.08 -17.60 -25.01
N GLN A 108 26.06 -18.92 -25.26
CA GLN A 108 25.76 -19.47 -26.60
C GLN A 108 24.26 -19.32 -26.94
N GLY A 109 23.36 -19.59 -26.00
CA GLY A 109 21.91 -19.41 -26.17
C GLY A 109 21.42 -17.97 -25.99
N PHE A 110 22.29 -17.03 -25.58
CA PHE A 110 21.89 -15.66 -25.21
C PHE A 110 21.13 -14.91 -26.31
N GLN A 111 21.58 -15.02 -27.57
CA GLN A 111 20.91 -14.34 -28.69
C GLN A 111 19.52 -14.92 -28.98
N GLU A 112 19.34 -16.23 -28.84
CA GLU A 112 18.05 -16.90 -29.03
C GLU A 112 17.06 -16.52 -27.91
N VAL A 113 17.53 -16.50 -26.65
CA VAL A 113 16.77 -16.03 -25.49
C VAL A 113 16.36 -14.57 -25.68
N LYS A 114 17.28 -13.70 -26.13
CA LYS A 114 16.98 -12.28 -26.40
C LYS A 114 15.88 -12.12 -27.45
N GLN A 115 16.00 -12.79 -28.61
CA GLN A 115 14.98 -12.76 -29.66
C GLN A 115 13.63 -13.34 -29.22
N ALA A 116 13.62 -14.31 -28.29
CA ALA A 116 12.40 -14.83 -27.70
C ALA A 116 11.74 -13.82 -26.74
N LEU A 117 12.53 -13.16 -25.88
CA LEU A 117 12.05 -12.14 -24.94
C LEU A 117 11.57 -10.84 -25.63
N GLU A 118 12.10 -10.50 -26.80
CA GLU A 118 11.59 -9.39 -27.62
C GLU A 118 10.15 -9.63 -28.11
N LYS A 119 9.75 -10.90 -28.32
CA LYS A 119 8.41 -11.29 -28.77
C LYS A 119 7.37 -11.35 -27.64
N VAL A 120 7.80 -11.50 -26.39
CA VAL A 120 6.95 -11.51 -25.19
C VAL A 120 6.27 -10.15 -25.01
N ARG A 121 4.94 -10.09 -24.93
CA ARG A 121 4.17 -8.86 -24.68
C ARG A 121 3.39 -8.90 -23.36
N LYS A 122 3.05 -10.09 -22.87
CA LYS A 122 2.35 -10.31 -21.60
C LYS A 122 3.17 -11.20 -20.65
N VAL A 123 2.82 -11.22 -19.36
CA VAL A 123 3.54 -12.03 -18.34
C VAL A 123 3.34 -13.53 -18.61
N GLU A 124 2.17 -13.86 -19.15
CA GLU A 124 1.73 -15.19 -19.57
C GLU A 124 2.59 -15.79 -20.68
N ASP A 125 3.14 -14.97 -21.59
CA ASP A 125 4.03 -15.43 -22.68
C ASP A 125 5.42 -15.86 -22.15
N LEU A 126 5.79 -15.38 -20.96
CA LEU A 126 7.15 -15.50 -20.44
C LEU A 126 7.44 -16.90 -19.89
N LEU A 127 6.47 -17.55 -19.25
CA LEU A 127 6.62 -18.91 -18.74
C LEU A 127 6.78 -19.96 -19.87
N PRO A 128 6.01 -19.95 -20.98
CA PRO A 128 6.29 -20.77 -22.18
C PRO A 128 7.68 -20.55 -22.78
N VAL A 129 8.18 -19.31 -22.81
CA VAL A 129 9.54 -19.01 -23.28
C VAL A 129 10.59 -19.63 -22.36
N MET A 130 10.49 -19.43 -21.04
CA MET A 130 11.44 -20.01 -20.08
C MET A 130 11.44 -21.54 -20.08
N LYS A 131 10.27 -22.17 -20.29
CA LYS A 131 10.15 -23.63 -20.43
C LYS A 131 10.93 -24.21 -21.61
N ARG A 132 11.15 -23.45 -22.69
CA ARG A 132 12.00 -23.89 -23.82
C ARG A 132 13.48 -23.91 -23.46
N PHE A 133 13.94 -22.97 -22.65
CA PHE A 133 15.36 -22.80 -22.31
C PHE A 133 15.77 -23.48 -20.99
N ASN A 134 14.82 -23.92 -20.16
CA ASN A 134 15.12 -24.61 -18.92
C ASN A 134 14.01 -25.59 -18.48
N ASN A 135 14.28 -26.89 -18.64
CA ASN A 135 13.38 -27.99 -18.24
C ASN A 135 13.03 -28.04 -16.73
N LYS A 136 13.74 -27.28 -15.86
CA LYS A 136 13.41 -27.17 -14.43
C LYS A 136 12.29 -26.18 -14.12
N THR A 137 11.91 -25.29 -15.05
CA THR A 137 10.85 -24.27 -14.85
C THR A 137 9.43 -24.81 -15.10
N ARG A 138 9.15 -26.05 -14.65
CA ARG A 138 7.87 -26.74 -14.92
C ARG A 138 6.66 -25.99 -14.37
N ASP A 139 6.75 -25.51 -13.13
CA ASP A 139 5.60 -24.93 -12.43
C ASP A 139 5.67 -23.40 -12.31
N GLY A 140 6.87 -22.83 -12.47
CA GLY A 140 7.12 -21.40 -12.42
C GLY A 140 8.61 -21.04 -12.38
N PHE A 141 8.91 -19.75 -12.21
CA PHE A 141 10.25 -19.26 -11.86
C PHE A 141 10.15 -17.96 -11.04
N THR A 142 11.26 -17.63 -10.37
CA THR A 142 11.34 -16.52 -9.39
C THR A 142 12.45 -15.55 -9.78
N VAL A 143 12.21 -14.25 -9.62
CA VAL A 143 13.14 -13.16 -9.95
C VAL A 143 13.18 -12.14 -8.81
N ASN A 144 14.39 -11.80 -8.34
CA ASN A 144 14.59 -10.88 -7.21
C ASN A 144 15.22 -9.55 -7.67
N SER A 145 14.73 -8.44 -7.13
CA SER A 145 15.48 -7.18 -7.18
C SER A 145 16.62 -7.20 -6.16
N LYS A 146 17.70 -6.49 -6.47
CA LYS A 146 18.85 -6.31 -5.60
C LYS A 146 18.86 -4.85 -5.18
N VAL A 147 19.04 -4.61 -3.89
CA VAL A 147 19.05 -3.27 -3.29
C VAL A 147 20.39 -3.10 -2.58
N PRO A 148 21.19 -2.08 -2.93
CA PRO A 148 22.45 -1.82 -2.25
C PRO A 148 22.19 -1.38 -0.81
N SER A 149 22.98 -1.88 0.13
CA SER A 149 22.90 -1.51 1.53
C SER A 149 23.43 -0.10 1.77
N LEU A 150 22.63 0.77 2.38
CA LEU A 150 23.07 2.08 2.86
C LEU A 150 23.92 1.99 4.13
N LYS A 151 23.92 0.82 4.81
CA LYS A 151 24.67 0.58 6.06
C LYS A 151 25.98 -0.17 5.80
N ASP A 152 25.95 -1.14 4.90
CA ASP A 152 27.06 -2.05 4.62
C ASP A 152 27.58 -1.77 3.19
N ILE A 153 28.51 -0.82 3.06
CA ILE A 153 29.03 -0.37 1.76
C ILE A 153 29.50 -1.57 0.92
N GLY A 154 29.02 -1.66 -0.33
CA GLY A 154 29.37 -2.74 -1.27
C GLY A 154 28.56 -4.03 -1.11
N LYS A 155 27.62 -4.11 -0.17
CA LYS A 155 26.75 -5.28 0.02
C LYS A 155 25.36 -5.06 -0.58
N GLU A 156 24.89 -6.01 -1.38
CA GLU A 156 23.51 -6.02 -1.88
C GLU A 156 22.63 -7.00 -1.10
N TYR A 157 21.38 -6.61 -0.87
CA TYR A 157 20.34 -7.46 -0.30
C TYR A 157 19.22 -7.69 -1.32
N ASP A 158 18.43 -8.76 -1.14
CA ASP A 158 17.23 -8.98 -1.94
C ASP A 158 16.14 -7.99 -1.51
N GLY A 159 15.52 -7.34 -2.50
CA GLY A 159 14.40 -6.42 -2.31
C GLY A 159 13.06 -7.13 -2.48
N PHE A 160 12.32 -6.74 -3.51
CA PHE A 160 11.08 -7.42 -3.89
C PHE A 160 11.36 -8.66 -4.74
N THR A 161 10.53 -9.69 -4.54
CA THR A 161 10.59 -10.96 -5.25
C THR A 161 9.31 -11.13 -6.08
N ILE A 162 9.46 -11.45 -7.37
CA ILE A 162 8.37 -11.79 -8.28
C ILE A 162 8.44 -13.27 -8.59
N THR A 163 7.33 -13.99 -8.43
CA THR A 163 7.18 -15.38 -8.86
C THR A 163 6.14 -15.43 -9.96
N ILE A 164 6.43 -16.11 -11.07
CA ILE A 164 5.52 -16.27 -12.22
C ILE A 164 5.07 -17.72 -12.32
N THR A 165 3.76 -17.93 -12.27
CA THR A 165 3.02 -19.20 -12.40
C THR A 165 1.81 -18.95 -13.29
N GLY A 166 1.45 -19.86 -14.21
CA GLY A 166 0.53 -19.53 -15.31
C GLY A 166 -0.97 -19.73 -15.02
N ASP A 167 -1.77 -18.71 -15.32
CA ASP A 167 -3.17 -18.73 -15.84
C ASP A 167 -3.52 -17.31 -16.37
N ARG A 168 -4.62 -17.14 -17.14
CA ARG A 168 -4.75 -16.07 -18.19
C ARG A 168 -5.64 -14.82 -17.89
N GLU A 169 -5.09 -13.61 -18.17
CA GLU A 169 -5.69 -12.43 -18.88
C GLU A 169 -6.79 -11.52 -18.23
N ASN A 170 -6.98 -10.18 -18.45
CA ASN A 170 -6.30 -9.06 -19.20
C ASN A 170 -6.89 -7.61 -18.85
N ILE A 171 -6.37 -6.50 -19.42
CA ILE A 171 -6.94 -5.10 -19.64
C ILE A 171 -6.88 -3.94 -18.56
N ASP A 172 -5.91 -3.01 -18.74
CA ASP A 172 -5.71 -1.50 -18.63
C ASP A 172 -6.70 -0.47 -17.96
N ALA A 173 -6.44 0.86 -17.67
CA ALA A 173 -5.28 1.78 -17.36
C ALA A 173 -5.66 3.33 -17.24
N LEU A 174 -4.75 4.26 -16.79
CA LEU A 174 -4.48 5.69 -17.28
C LEU A 174 -4.78 7.03 -16.45
N HIS A 175 -3.71 7.82 -16.12
CA HIS A 175 -3.43 9.32 -15.95
C HIS A 175 -4.36 10.45 -15.33
N ARG A 176 -3.82 11.35 -14.45
CA ARG A 176 -3.52 12.85 -14.56
C ARG A 176 -3.29 13.59 -13.18
N THR A 177 -3.13 14.93 -13.11
CA THR A 177 -2.34 15.66 -12.03
C THR A 177 -3.01 16.85 -11.27
N TRP A 178 -2.59 17.11 -10.00
CA TRP A 178 -3.10 18.08 -8.97
C TRP A 178 -2.06 18.43 -7.84
N ASP A 179 -2.44 19.28 -6.86
CA ASP A 179 -1.70 20.07 -5.81
C ASP A 179 -0.59 19.46 -4.89
N ALA A 180 0.20 20.35 -4.28
CA ALA A 180 1.33 20.08 -3.36
C ALA A 180 0.97 19.49 -1.98
N VAL A 181 -0.10 19.94 -1.31
CA VAL A 181 -0.53 19.34 -0.03
C VAL A 181 -0.99 17.90 -0.24
N CYS A 182 -1.70 17.63 -1.34
CA CYS A 182 -2.04 16.29 -1.77
C CYS A 182 -0.79 15.45 -2.04
N ASN A 183 0.25 15.99 -2.70
CA ASN A 183 1.54 15.28 -2.89
C ASN A 183 2.18 14.85 -1.57
N LEU A 184 2.16 15.70 -0.54
CA LEU A 184 2.73 15.38 0.77
C LEU A 184 1.94 14.26 1.47
N ILE A 185 0.61 14.32 1.45
CA ILE A 185 -0.27 13.27 1.98
C ILE A 185 -0.02 11.95 1.25
N MET A 186 0.03 11.96 -0.09
CA MET A 186 0.33 10.77 -0.87
C MET A 186 1.75 10.25 -0.62
N SER A 187 2.76 11.11 -0.54
CA SER A 187 4.14 10.68 -0.26
C SER A 187 4.26 10.01 1.12
N LEU A 188 3.60 10.54 2.15
CA LEU A 188 3.58 9.91 3.48
C LEU A 188 2.99 8.49 3.42
N ILE A 189 1.90 8.34 2.68
CA ILE A 189 1.13 7.09 2.57
C ILE A 189 1.85 6.06 1.69
N TYR A 190 2.51 6.54 0.63
CA TYR A 190 3.44 5.76 -0.18
C TYR A 190 4.49 5.07 0.68
N TYR A 191 5.17 5.82 1.54
CA TYR A 191 6.19 5.25 2.42
C TYR A 191 5.58 4.30 3.44
N PHE A 192 4.47 4.67 4.08
CA PHE A 192 3.84 3.81 5.09
C PHE A 192 3.42 2.44 4.53
N CYS A 193 2.78 2.41 3.37
CA CYS A 193 2.32 1.16 2.77
C CYS A 193 3.43 0.34 2.10
N ASN A 194 4.51 0.96 1.60
CA ASN A 194 5.65 0.21 1.06
C ASN A 194 6.56 -0.35 2.16
N LEU A 195 6.76 0.40 3.26
CA LEU A 195 7.54 -0.06 4.41
C LEU A 195 6.80 -1.10 5.26
N MET A 196 5.47 -1.22 5.08
CA MET A 196 4.57 -2.12 5.81
C MET A 196 4.91 -2.25 7.31
N PRO A 197 4.95 -1.15 8.09
CA PRO A 197 5.43 -1.15 9.47
C PRO A 197 4.48 -1.84 10.47
N LEU A 198 3.38 -2.41 10.00
CA LEU A 198 2.40 -3.17 10.79
C LEU A 198 2.36 -4.62 10.32
N SER A 199 2.20 -5.55 11.27
CA SER A 199 2.07 -6.99 11.03
C SER A 199 0.98 -7.34 10.02
N ARG A 200 -0.15 -6.63 10.07
CA ARG A 200 -1.31 -6.76 9.19
C ARG A 200 -2.04 -5.41 9.07
N GLY A 201 -2.85 -5.27 8.02
CA GLY A 201 -3.81 -4.17 7.90
C GLY A 201 -3.23 -2.79 7.53
N SER A 202 -1.94 -2.70 7.17
CA SER A 202 -1.27 -1.43 6.82
C SER A 202 -2.05 -0.58 5.83
N SER A 203 -2.64 -1.19 4.79
CA SER A 203 -3.46 -0.50 3.79
C SER A 203 -4.76 0.10 4.35
N VAL A 204 -5.42 -0.56 5.31
CA VAL A 204 -6.68 -0.13 5.90
C VAL A 204 -6.45 1.01 6.90
N VAL A 205 -5.36 0.93 7.67
CA VAL A 205 -4.87 2.00 8.54
C VAL A 205 -4.47 3.21 7.69
N ALA A 206 -3.67 2.99 6.63
CA ALA A 206 -3.24 4.05 5.71
C ALA A 206 -4.42 4.75 5.01
N TYR A 207 -5.40 4.00 4.50
CA TYR A 207 -6.62 4.58 3.92
C TYR A 207 -7.31 5.52 4.91
N SER A 208 -7.46 5.09 6.16
CA SER A 208 -8.10 5.91 7.20
C SER A 208 -7.31 7.21 7.47
N VAL A 209 -5.97 7.17 7.39
CA VAL A 209 -5.11 8.35 7.52
C VAL A 209 -5.17 9.25 6.27
N VAL A 210 -5.20 8.70 5.04
CA VAL A 210 -5.45 9.46 3.79
C VAL A 210 -6.75 10.23 3.92
N MET A 211 -7.84 9.53 4.24
CA MET A 211 -9.19 10.08 4.36
C MET A 211 -9.20 11.21 5.39
N GLY A 212 -8.66 10.97 6.60
CA GLY A 212 -8.57 11.99 7.64
C GLY A 212 -7.75 13.22 7.24
N ALA A 213 -6.60 13.03 6.58
CA ALA A 213 -5.73 14.12 6.14
C ALA A 213 -6.33 14.96 5.02
N LEU A 214 -6.97 14.33 4.04
CA LEU A 214 -7.68 15.03 2.97
C LEU A 214 -8.89 15.78 3.54
N MET A 215 -9.67 15.13 4.42
CA MET A 215 -10.82 15.76 5.06
C MET A 215 -10.40 16.97 5.91
N ALA A 216 -9.25 16.90 6.58
CA ALA A 216 -8.72 18.05 7.32
C ALA A 216 -8.40 19.21 6.35
N SER A 217 -7.92 18.92 5.14
CA SER A 217 -7.69 19.92 4.08
C SER A 217 -8.97 20.42 3.38
N GLY A 218 -10.15 20.00 3.84
CA GLY A 218 -11.45 20.38 3.27
C GLY A 218 -11.88 19.56 2.05
N LYS A 219 -11.15 18.51 1.69
CA LYS A 219 -11.40 17.67 0.52
C LYS A 219 -11.87 16.27 0.94
N GLU A 220 -13.01 15.82 0.45
CA GLU A 220 -13.49 14.44 0.64
C GLU A 220 -12.95 13.53 -0.46
N LEU A 221 -12.65 12.29 -0.10
CA LEU A 221 -12.22 11.23 -1.00
C LEU A 221 -13.29 10.13 -1.02
N PHE A 222 -13.67 9.67 -2.22
CA PHE A 222 -14.66 8.59 -2.36
C PHE A 222 -14.02 7.21 -2.57
N ASP A 223 -12.95 7.12 -3.38
CA ASP A 223 -12.33 5.83 -3.72
C ASP A 223 -10.81 5.88 -3.59
N LEU A 224 -10.26 4.98 -2.78
CA LEU A 224 -8.82 4.65 -2.75
C LEU A 224 -8.62 3.17 -3.03
N GLU A 225 -8.71 2.82 -4.30
CA GLU A 225 -8.04 1.63 -4.75
C GLU A 225 -6.52 1.82 -4.56
N ALA A 226 -5.94 0.91 -3.78
CA ALA A 226 -4.95 0.00 -4.35
C ALA A 226 -3.56 0.58 -4.74
N MET A 227 -2.56 0.35 -3.87
CA MET A 227 -1.31 1.13 -3.83
C MET A 227 -0.07 0.50 -4.52
N THR A 228 0.40 1.05 -5.65
CA THR A 228 1.16 0.21 -6.61
C THR A 228 2.34 0.83 -7.35
N THR A 229 2.45 2.15 -7.39
CA THR A 229 3.54 2.89 -8.05
C THR A 229 4.94 2.65 -7.46
N VAL A 230 5.99 2.92 -8.25
CA VAL A 230 7.41 2.71 -7.89
C VAL A 230 8.07 3.95 -7.23
N THR A 231 7.44 5.12 -7.27
CA THR A 231 7.95 6.35 -6.62
C THR A 231 6.80 7.20 -6.06
N PRO A 232 7.01 8.03 -5.02
CA PRO A 232 5.95 8.87 -4.44
C PRO A 232 5.38 9.90 -5.43
N ASP A 233 6.17 10.37 -6.40
CA ASP A 233 5.67 11.24 -7.48
C ASP A 233 4.76 10.51 -8.45
N ARG A 234 5.10 9.27 -8.82
CA ARG A 234 4.21 8.40 -9.60
C ARG A 234 2.98 8.05 -8.78
N PHE A 235 3.12 7.76 -7.50
CA PHE A 235 2.02 7.47 -6.57
C PHE A 235 0.98 8.58 -6.56
N SER A 236 1.47 9.79 -6.33
CA SER A 236 0.68 11.00 -6.38
C SER A 236 -0.04 11.09 -7.72
N LYS A 237 0.61 10.80 -8.86
CA LYS A 237 -0.02 10.83 -10.20
C LYS A 237 -1.10 9.75 -10.42
N THR A 238 -0.85 8.48 -10.08
CA THR A 238 -1.82 7.38 -10.29
C THR A 238 -3.06 7.55 -9.41
N ILE A 239 -2.88 7.93 -8.14
CA ILE A 239 -4.00 8.23 -7.25
C ILE A 239 -4.87 9.37 -7.77
N LYS A 240 -4.27 10.44 -8.30
CA LYS A 240 -5.00 11.63 -8.75
C LYS A 240 -5.96 11.37 -9.92
N SER A 241 -5.74 10.32 -10.70
CA SER A 241 -6.71 9.85 -11.71
C SER A 241 -7.96 9.22 -11.09
N TRP A 242 -7.85 8.64 -9.89
CA TRP A 242 -8.95 7.95 -9.20
C TRP A 242 -9.72 8.87 -8.23
N MET A 243 -9.07 9.91 -7.69
CA MET A 243 -9.68 10.80 -6.69
C MET A 243 -10.58 11.89 -7.28
N ASN A 244 -11.89 11.67 -7.27
CA ASN A 244 -12.87 12.72 -7.53
C ASN A 244 -13.10 13.58 -6.26
N LEU A 245 -12.13 14.46 -5.96
CA LEU A 245 -12.10 15.27 -4.73
C LEU A 245 -13.22 16.30 -4.70
N LYS A 246 -14.17 16.15 -3.77
CA LYS A 246 -15.25 17.11 -3.52
C LYS A 246 -14.93 17.97 -2.31
N SER A 247 -15.49 19.19 -2.25
CA SER A 247 -15.49 19.97 -1.02
C SER A 247 -16.34 19.29 0.04
N LEU A 248 -15.86 19.26 1.28
CA LEU A 248 -16.63 18.70 2.39
C LEU A 248 -17.88 19.55 2.71
N PRO A 249 -19.03 18.93 3.03
CA PRO A 249 -20.16 19.61 3.61
C PRO A 249 -19.82 20.36 4.91
N SER A 250 -20.45 21.52 5.13
CA SER A 250 -20.20 22.38 6.29
C SER A 250 -20.45 21.71 7.64
N TRP A 251 -21.41 20.78 7.72
CA TRP A 251 -21.76 20.06 8.95
C TRP A 251 -20.63 19.17 9.51
N TYR A 252 -19.65 18.76 8.70
CA TYR A 252 -18.48 18.03 9.21
C TYR A 252 -17.68 18.86 10.23
N GLN A 253 -17.76 20.20 10.17
CA GLN A 253 -17.05 21.08 11.10
C GLN A 253 -17.72 21.17 12.47
N THR A 254 -18.99 20.79 12.60
CA THR A 254 -19.76 20.82 13.86
C THR A 254 -19.85 19.46 14.55
N LEU A 255 -19.16 18.43 14.02
CA LEU A 255 -19.13 17.10 14.63
C LEU A 255 -18.42 17.13 16.00
N PRO A 256 -18.95 16.42 17.02
CA PRO A 256 -18.29 16.31 18.31
C PRO A 256 -16.93 15.59 18.17
N PRO A 257 -15.97 15.91 19.04
CA PRO A 257 -14.64 15.28 19.00
C PRO A 257 -14.70 13.79 19.36
N VAL A 258 -14.39 12.93 18.39
CA VAL A 258 -14.45 11.46 18.47
C VAL A 258 -13.62 10.93 19.65
N SER A 259 -12.46 11.56 19.92
CA SER A 259 -11.57 11.23 21.04
C SER A 259 -12.19 11.49 22.43
N GLU A 260 -13.16 12.40 22.54
CA GLU A 260 -13.85 12.73 23.77
C GLU A 260 -15.21 12.01 23.88
N THR A 261 -15.86 11.72 22.75
CA THR A 261 -17.09 10.92 22.70
C THR A 261 -16.83 9.43 23.00
N PHE A 262 -15.73 8.86 22.49
CA PHE A 262 -15.43 7.42 22.60
C PHE A 262 -14.12 7.17 23.36
N GLN A 263 -14.09 7.58 24.63
CA GLN A 263 -12.90 7.47 25.49
C GLN A 263 -12.60 6.02 25.93
N LEU A 264 -13.64 5.18 26.05
CA LEU A 264 -13.53 3.82 26.57
C LEU A 264 -13.69 2.78 25.47
N THR A 265 -12.92 1.69 25.55
CA THR A 265 -13.04 0.55 24.62
C THR A 265 -14.46 0.01 24.54
N ARG A 266 -15.21 0.03 25.67
CA ARG A 266 -16.65 -0.28 25.71
C ARG A 266 -17.45 0.60 24.74
N THR A 267 -17.37 1.91 24.89
CA THR A 267 -18.09 2.88 24.02
C THR A 267 -17.68 2.77 22.55
N MET A 268 -16.42 2.41 22.28
CA MET A 268 -15.94 2.14 20.92
C MET A 268 -16.55 0.85 20.33
N ILE A 269 -16.77 -0.20 21.13
CA ILE A 269 -17.42 -1.44 20.69
C ILE A 269 -18.92 -1.22 20.50
N GLU A 270 -19.58 -0.50 21.43
CA GLU A 270 -21.01 -0.18 21.37
C GLU A 270 -21.37 0.59 20.07
N VAL A 271 -20.58 1.58 19.67
CA VAL A 271 -20.81 2.31 18.41
C VAL A 271 -20.53 1.46 17.16
N LEU A 272 -19.59 0.52 17.23
CA LEU A 272 -19.31 -0.41 16.11
C LEU A 272 -20.41 -1.46 15.92
N ASN A 273 -21.15 -1.79 16.97
CA ASN A 273 -22.28 -2.72 16.96
C ASN A 273 -23.64 -2.02 16.75
N THR A 274 -23.66 -0.69 16.55
CA THR A 274 -24.89 0.07 16.31
C THR A 274 -25.35 -0.12 14.87
N ASP A 275 -26.61 -0.53 14.66
CA ASP A 275 -27.18 -0.67 13.32
C ASP A 275 -27.40 0.70 12.66
N SER A 276 -26.56 1.01 11.67
CA SER A 276 -26.64 2.24 10.88
C SER A 276 -27.56 2.13 9.65
N SER A 277 -28.19 0.98 9.40
CA SER A 277 -29.00 0.74 8.20
C SER A 277 -30.21 1.68 8.05
N LEU A 278 -30.74 2.16 9.18
CA LEU A 278 -31.83 3.15 9.24
C LEU A 278 -31.37 4.59 8.95
N HIS A 279 -30.06 4.87 9.06
CA HIS A 279 -29.51 6.23 9.03
C HIS A 279 -28.58 6.47 7.83
N CYS A 280 -28.09 5.41 7.19
CA CYS A 280 -27.33 5.48 5.95
C CYS A 280 -28.21 5.02 4.77
N PRO A 281 -28.42 5.85 3.73
CA PRO A 281 -29.15 5.41 2.54
C PRO A 281 -28.39 4.25 1.89
N LYS A 282 -29.10 3.17 1.55
CA LYS A 282 -28.54 2.06 0.78
C LYS A 282 -28.07 2.58 -0.58
N LYS A 283 -26.76 2.69 -0.76
CA LYS A 283 -26.16 2.76 -2.09
C LYS A 283 -26.27 1.36 -2.71
N TYR A 284 -27.13 1.24 -3.71
CA TYR A 284 -27.09 0.17 -4.70
C TYR A 284 -25.95 0.45 -5.70
#